data_AF-A0A0B6ZK70-F1
#
_entry.id   AF-A0A0B6ZK70-F1
#
_cell.length_a   1.000
_cell.length_b   1.000
_cell.length_c   1.000
_cell.angle_alpha   90.00
_cell.angle_beta   90.00
_cell.angle_gamma   90.00
#
_symmetry.space_group_name_H-M   'P 1'
#
loop_
_entity.id
_entity.type
_entity.pdbx_description
1 polymer ?
#
loop_
_entity_poly.entity_id
_entity_poly.type
_entity_poly.pdbx_seq_one_letter_code
_entity_poly.pdbx_strand_id
1 'polypeptide(L)'
;MLMRNGEVGQMQVCCDYGLHVAVTWWGDQVAKEMEVLTAEKGINSFKVFMAYKDSLMLEDPEIYSCFQRCKDLKALPMIHAENGHLIDIISRELLELGVTGPEGHVQSRPEGIELEATTREIGRAS
;
A
#
# COMPACT_ATOMS: atom_id res chain seq x y z
N MET A 1 -9.53 1.21 3.79
CA MET A 1 -10.49 0.08 3.85
C MET A 1 -10.37 -0.70 2.55
N LEU A 2 -10.22 -2.04 2.59
CA LEU A 2 -10.28 -2.89 1.39
C LEU A 2 -11.74 -2.93 0.92
N MET A 3 -12.01 -2.45 -0.29
CA MET A 3 -13.35 -2.48 -0.87
C MET A 3 -13.62 -3.84 -1.50
N ARG A 4 -14.55 -4.61 -0.93
CA ARG A 4 -15.31 -5.65 -1.66
C ARG A 4 -16.75 -5.13 -1.74
N ASN A 5 -17.32 -5.10 -2.95
CA ASN A 5 -18.75 -4.79 -3.22
C ASN A 5 -19.22 -3.34 -3.02
N GLY A 6 -18.35 -2.33 -3.09
CA GLY A 6 -18.78 -0.93 -3.33
C GLY A 6 -19.59 -0.24 -2.22
N GLU A 7 -19.79 -0.86 -1.06
CA GLU A 7 -20.48 -0.26 0.09
C GLU A 7 -19.47 0.29 1.11
N VAL A 8 -19.56 1.59 1.41
CA VAL A 8 -18.83 2.24 2.50
C VAL A 8 -19.58 1.97 3.79
N GLY A 9 -18.93 1.36 4.79
CA GLY A 9 -19.54 1.11 6.10
C GLY A 9 -19.90 2.42 6.81
N GLN A 10 -21.17 2.83 6.75
CA GLN A 10 -21.60 4.17 7.18
C GLN A 10 -22.14 4.27 8.61
N MET A 11 -22.33 3.15 9.32
CA MET A 11 -23.18 3.18 10.52
C MET A 11 -22.41 2.84 11.79
N GLN A 12 -21.61 3.81 12.30
CA GLN A 12 -21.13 3.83 13.70
C GLN A 12 -20.29 5.05 14.12
N VAL A 13 -20.07 6.05 13.26
CA VAL A 13 -19.18 7.17 13.59
C VAL A 13 -19.90 8.29 14.36
N CYS A 14 -19.26 8.81 15.40
CA CYS A 14 -19.78 9.92 16.22
C CYS A 14 -19.16 11.28 15.86
N CYS A 15 -18.29 11.33 14.84
CA CYS A 15 -17.59 12.51 14.38
C CYS A 15 -17.28 12.44 12.88
N ASP A 16 -16.84 13.56 12.31
CA ASP A 16 -16.44 13.66 10.90
C ASP A 16 -15.24 12.75 10.60
N TYR A 17 -15.26 12.13 9.41
CA TYR A 17 -14.21 11.25 8.94
C TYR A 17 -13.98 11.39 7.44
N GLY A 18 -12.77 11.04 7.01
CA GLY A 18 -12.40 10.87 5.61
C GLY A 18 -11.82 9.48 5.39
N LEU A 19 -11.71 9.06 4.13
CA LEU A 19 -11.20 7.74 3.78
C LEU A 19 -10.05 7.83 2.78
N HIS A 20 -9.09 6.94 2.97
CA HIS A 20 -8.07 6.59 1.98
C HIS A 20 -8.44 5.24 1.36
N VAL A 21 -8.22 5.10 0.05
CA VAL A 21 -8.48 3.85 -0.65
C VAL A 21 -7.16 3.13 -0.91
N ALA A 22 -7.11 1.86 -0.49
CA ALA A 22 -5.96 1.02 -0.73
C ALA A 22 -6.00 0.47 -2.16
N VAL A 23 -4.90 0.64 -2.90
CA VAL A 23 -4.69 0.04 -4.22
C VAL A 23 -3.77 -1.17 -4.01
N THR A 24 -4.31 -2.36 -4.24
CA THR A 24 -3.69 -3.66 -3.86
C THR A 24 -3.44 -4.58 -5.05
N TRP A 25 -3.79 -4.10 -6.24
CA TRP A 25 -3.47 -4.66 -7.55
C TRP A 25 -3.57 -3.52 -8.56
N TRP A 26 -3.01 -3.69 -9.75
CA TRP A 26 -3.04 -2.66 -10.78
C TRP A 26 -3.62 -3.15 -12.12
N GLY A 27 -4.34 -2.26 -12.80
CA GLY A 27 -4.90 -2.50 -14.12
C GLY A 27 -5.89 -1.42 -14.55
N ASP A 28 -6.37 -1.48 -15.80
CA ASP A 28 -7.27 -0.48 -16.39
C ASP A 28 -8.56 -0.27 -15.59
N GLN A 29 -9.07 -1.33 -14.98
CA GLN A 29 -10.25 -1.25 -14.12
C GLN A 29 -9.98 -0.37 -12.89
N VAL A 30 -8.87 -0.60 -12.18
CA VAL A 30 -8.48 0.20 -11.01
C VAL A 30 -8.29 1.66 -11.39
N ALA A 31 -7.62 1.93 -12.52
CA ALA A 31 -7.39 3.30 -12.98
C ALA A 31 -8.70 4.07 -13.26
N LYS A 32 -9.74 3.38 -13.76
CA LYS A 32 -11.09 3.94 -13.95
C LYS A 32 -11.83 4.11 -12.63
N GLU A 33 -11.76 3.13 -11.73
CA GLU A 33 -12.37 3.22 -10.40
C GLU A 33 -11.77 4.35 -9.57
N MET A 34 -10.46 4.59 -9.65
CA MET A 34 -9.82 5.76 -9.04
C MET A 34 -10.43 7.08 -9.51
N GLU A 35 -10.77 7.20 -10.80
CA GLU A 35 -11.42 8.39 -11.35
C GLU A 35 -12.79 8.62 -10.72
N VAL A 36 -13.61 7.57 -10.67
CA VAL A 36 -14.95 7.61 -10.07
C VAL A 36 -14.85 7.97 -8.59
N LEU A 37 -13.90 7.38 -7.86
CA LEU A 37 -13.68 7.68 -6.45
C LEU A 37 -13.30 9.15 -6.21
N THR A 38 -12.44 9.71 -7.07
CA THR A 38 -12.02 11.11 -6.96
C THR A 38 -13.10 12.08 -7.42
N ALA A 39 -13.77 11.81 -8.53
CA ALA A 39 -14.78 12.70 -9.10
C ALA A 39 -16.10 12.68 -8.33
N GLU A 40 -16.52 11.52 -7.82
CA GLU A 40 -17.88 11.32 -7.30
C GLU A 40 -17.94 10.98 -5.82
N LYS A 41 -16.86 10.42 -5.22
CA LYS A 41 -16.89 9.90 -3.84
C LYS A 41 -16.03 10.70 -2.86
N GLY A 42 -15.42 11.80 -3.30
CA GLY A 42 -14.62 12.68 -2.45
C GLY A 42 -13.27 12.11 -1.99
N ILE A 43 -12.76 11.08 -2.67
CA ILE A 43 -11.47 10.45 -2.34
C ILE A 43 -10.34 11.16 -3.10
N ASN A 44 -9.40 11.75 -2.37
CA ASN A 44 -8.24 12.44 -2.97
C ASN A 44 -6.90 11.81 -2.60
N SER A 45 -6.89 10.57 -2.08
CA SER A 45 -5.67 9.93 -1.59
C SER A 45 -5.74 8.41 -1.67
N PHE A 46 -4.68 7.81 -2.22
CA PHE A 46 -4.60 6.39 -2.52
C PHE A 46 -3.36 5.76 -1.87
N LYS A 47 -3.52 4.63 -1.18
CA LYS A 47 -2.45 3.94 -0.45
C LYS A 47 -2.01 2.68 -1.20
N VAL A 48 -0.74 2.60 -1.56
CA VAL A 48 -0.09 1.39 -2.09
C VAL A 48 0.85 0.78 -1.06
N PHE A 49 1.28 -0.46 -1.30
CA PHE A 49 2.13 -1.22 -0.39
C PHE A 49 3.29 -1.85 -1.15
N MET A 50 4.50 -1.73 -0.61
CA MET A 50 5.70 -2.44 -1.09
C MET A 50 6.00 -3.70 -0.25
N ALA A 51 5.25 -3.85 0.85
CA ALA A 51 5.28 -4.98 1.76
C ALA A 51 4.03 -5.84 1.59
N TYR A 52 3.95 -6.92 2.37
CA TYR A 52 2.83 -7.88 2.33
C TYR A 52 2.77 -8.61 0.97
N LYS A 53 3.89 -9.23 0.60
CA LYS A 53 4.03 -10.09 -0.58
C LYS A 53 2.87 -11.09 -0.67
N ASP A 54 2.41 -11.35 -1.90
CA ASP A 54 1.29 -12.24 -2.22
C ASP A 54 -0.09 -11.77 -1.70
N SER A 55 -0.22 -10.55 -1.17
CA SER A 55 -1.50 -10.02 -0.69
C SER A 55 -1.78 -8.56 -1.07
N LEU A 56 -0.98 -7.60 -0.59
CA LEU A 56 -1.20 -6.17 -0.85
C LEU A 56 -0.08 -5.53 -1.67
N MET A 57 1.06 -6.22 -1.76
CA MET A 57 2.27 -5.72 -2.42
C MET A 57 2.02 -5.45 -3.90
N LEU A 58 2.43 -4.28 -4.35
CA LEU A 58 2.58 -3.94 -5.77
C LEU A 58 4.06 -3.99 -6.16
N GLU A 59 4.29 -4.34 -7.42
CA GLU A 59 5.61 -4.26 -8.04
C GLU A 59 5.90 -2.86 -8.58
N ASP A 60 7.18 -2.57 -8.79
CA ASP A 60 7.65 -1.25 -9.22
C ASP A 60 6.90 -0.64 -10.43
N PRO A 61 6.61 -1.38 -11.52
CA PRO A 61 5.87 -0.83 -12.66
C PRO A 61 4.42 -0.46 -12.32
N GLU A 62 3.80 -1.22 -11.40
CA GLU A 62 2.44 -1.00 -10.94
C GLU A 62 2.36 0.25 -10.05
N ILE A 63 3.32 0.38 -9.11
CA ILE A 63 3.45 1.57 -8.27
C ILE A 63 3.64 2.82 -9.12
N TYR A 64 4.57 2.77 -10.09
CA TYR A 64 4.81 3.89 -11.00
C TYR A 64 3.54 4.30 -11.75
N SER A 65 2.82 3.32 -12.29
CA SER A 65 1.57 3.57 -13.02
C SER A 65 0.48 4.16 -12.12
N CYS A 66 0.36 3.65 -10.89
CA CYS A 66 -0.55 4.20 -9.89
C CYS A 66 -0.19 5.65 -9.53
N PHE A 67 1.10 5.98 -9.40
CA PHE A 67 1.55 7.33 -9.08
C PHE A 67 1.29 8.31 -10.23
N GLN A 68 1.53 7.90 -11.49
CA GLN A 68 1.15 8.70 -12.65
C GLN A 68 -0.37 8.95 -12.66
N ARG A 69 -1.18 7.94 -12.36
CA ARG A 69 -2.62 8.11 -12.26
C ARG A 69 -3.04 9.07 -11.14
N CYS A 70 -2.41 8.98 -9.98
CA CYS A 70 -2.62 9.94 -8.89
C CYS A 70 -2.30 11.38 -9.34
N LYS A 71 -1.21 11.58 -10.09
CA LYS A 71 -0.84 12.89 -10.66
C LYS A 71 -1.92 13.43 -11.60
N ASP A 72 -2.43 12.61 -12.52
CA ASP A 72 -3.50 13.01 -13.45
C ASP A 72 -4.79 13.40 -12.72
N LEU A 73 -5.14 12.64 -11.67
CA LEU A 73 -6.34 12.85 -10.85
C LEU A 73 -6.18 13.95 -9.79
N LYS A 74 -4.97 14.52 -9.64
CA LYS A 74 -4.61 15.44 -8.54
C LYS A 74 -4.88 14.83 -7.15
N ALA A 75 -4.66 13.52 -7.04
CA ALA A 75 -4.75 12.77 -5.79
C ALA A 75 -3.36 12.60 -5.17
N LEU A 76 -3.32 12.47 -3.84
CA LEU A 76 -2.11 12.21 -3.07
C LEU A 76 -1.77 10.70 -3.09
N PRO A 77 -0.67 10.28 -3.71
CA PRO A 77 -0.16 8.93 -3.52
C PRO A 77 0.41 8.78 -2.10
N MET A 78 0.10 7.67 -1.44
CA MET A 78 0.69 7.25 -0.18
C MET A 78 1.27 5.86 -0.34
N ILE A 79 2.36 5.57 0.38
CA ILE A 79 3.05 4.29 0.25
C ILE A 79 3.39 3.72 1.63
N HIS A 80 3.28 2.40 1.77
CA HIS A 80 3.88 1.65 2.88
C HIS A 80 5.23 1.11 2.39
N ALA A 81 6.31 1.76 2.81
CA ALA A 81 7.63 1.61 2.22
C ALA A 81 8.51 0.68 3.06
N GLU A 82 8.31 -0.63 2.92
CA GLU A 82 9.28 -1.65 3.36
C GLU A 82 9.52 -2.61 2.19
N ASN A 83 10.74 -3.13 2.00
CA ASN A 83 11.02 -4.14 0.96
C ASN A 83 10.35 -5.49 1.31
N GLY A 84 9.18 -5.75 0.72
CA GLY A 84 8.37 -6.93 0.98
C GLY A 84 9.03 -8.25 0.62
N HIS A 85 9.92 -8.28 -0.37
CA HIS A 85 10.65 -9.49 -0.73
C HIS A 85 11.66 -9.88 0.36
N LEU A 86 12.39 -8.90 0.91
CA LEU A 86 13.35 -9.15 1.98
C LEU A 86 12.63 -9.56 3.27
N ILE A 87 11.51 -8.90 3.60
CA ILE A 87 10.69 -9.28 4.77
C ILE A 87 10.23 -10.74 4.64
N ASP A 88 9.73 -11.15 3.48
CA ASP A 88 9.28 -12.52 3.22
C ASP A 88 10.42 -13.55 3.40
N ILE A 89 11.62 -13.24 2.89
CA ILE A 89 12.80 -14.10 3.04
C ILE A 89 13.20 -14.22 4.52
N ILE A 90 13.45 -13.10 5.20
CA ILE A 90 13.97 -13.11 6.57
C ILE A 90 12.92 -13.70 7.54
N SER A 91 11.63 -13.45 7.30
CA SER A 91 10.55 -14.06 8.11
C SER A 91 10.59 -15.59 8.04
N ARG A 92 10.79 -16.16 6.84
CA ARG A 92 10.94 -17.62 6.70
C ARG A 92 12.19 -18.13 7.39
N GLU A 93 13.32 -17.46 7.22
CA GLU A 93 14.59 -17.84 7.86
C GLU A 93 14.46 -17.85 9.40
N LEU A 94 13.82 -16.84 9.99
CA LEU A 94 13.58 -16.78 11.44
C LEU A 94 12.68 -17.92 11.93
N LEU A 95 11.62 -18.23 11.19
CA LEU A 95 10.75 -19.36 11.50
C LEU A 95 11.50 -20.71 11.41
N GLU A 96 12.36 -20.88 10.41
CA GLU A 96 13.23 -22.07 10.25
C GLU A 96 14.24 -22.20 11.41
N LEU A 97 14.70 -21.08 11.96
CA LEU A 97 15.54 -21.02 13.16
C LEU A 97 14.75 -21.21 14.48
N GLY A 98 13.43 -21.43 14.41
CA GLY A 98 12.57 -21.63 15.56
C GLY A 98 12.16 -20.35 16.29
N VAL A 99 12.43 -19.18 15.72
CA VAL A 99 12.00 -17.89 16.26
C VAL A 99 10.53 -17.67 15.89
N THR A 100 9.63 -18.09 16.77
CA THR A 100 8.17 -17.99 16.56
C THR A 100 7.51 -16.96 17.48
N GLY A 101 8.28 -16.28 18.33
CA GLY A 101 7.76 -15.25 19.23
C GLY A 101 7.62 -13.89 18.54
N PRO A 102 6.98 -12.90 19.21
CA PRO A 102 6.78 -11.56 18.66
C PRO A 102 8.08 -10.81 18.31
N GLU A 103 9.21 -11.16 18.93
CA GLU A 103 10.53 -10.62 18.63
C GLU A 103 10.95 -10.86 17.16
N GLY A 104 10.53 -11.99 16.59
CA GLY A 104 10.78 -12.33 15.19
C GLY A 104 10.16 -11.31 14.23
N HIS A 105 9.05 -10.67 14.62
CA HIS A 105 8.40 -9.64 13.78
C HIS A 105 9.28 -8.42 13.56
N VAL A 106 10.02 -7.98 14.58
CA VAL A 106 10.94 -6.83 14.46
C VAL A 106 12.25 -7.26 13.80
N GLN A 107 12.73 -8.45 14.13
CA GLN A 107 13.95 -9.01 13.54
C GLN A 107 13.82 -9.27 12.03
N SER A 108 12.60 -9.56 11.54
CA SER A 108 12.35 -9.80 10.12
C SER A 108 12.38 -8.53 9.25
N ARG A 109 12.45 -7.35 9.87
CA ARG A 109 12.30 -6.05 9.21
C ARG A 109 13.31 -5.00 9.73
N PRO A 110 14.63 -5.27 9.68
CA PRO A 110 15.62 -4.28 10.11
C PRO A 110 15.42 -2.94 9.38
N GLU A 111 15.71 -1.82 10.04
CA GLU A 111 15.44 -0.44 9.56
C GLU A 111 15.97 -0.15 8.14
N GLY A 112 17.05 -0.82 7.71
CA GLY A 112 17.60 -0.67 6.36
C GLY A 112 16.61 -1.06 5.24
N ILE A 113 15.65 -1.93 5.53
CA ILE A 113 14.58 -2.36 4.61
C ILE A 113 13.59 -1.23 4.34
N GLU A 114 13.24 -0.45 5.38
CA GLU A 114 12.39 0.74 5.24
C GLU A 114 13.15 1.85 4.51
N LEU A 115 14.42 2.06 4.86
CA LEU A 115 15.26 3.09 4.26
C LEU A 115 15.44 2.91 2.75
N GLU A 116 15.72 1.68 2.30
CA GLU A 116 15.84 1.36 0.87
C GLU A 116 14.54 1.66 0.12
N ALA A 117 13.42 1.10 0.60
CA ALA A 117 12.12 1.27 0.00
C ALA A 117 11.71 2.75 -0.06
N THR A 118 11.90 3.49 1.02
CA THR A 118 11.59 4.92 1.10
C THR A 118 12.42 5.73 0.10
N THR A 119 13.73 5.47 0.06
CA THR A 119 14.66 6.18 -0.85
C THR A 119 14.30 5.93 -2.31
N ARG A 120 14.00 4.68 -2.66
CA ARG A 120 13.61 4.27 -4.01
C ARG A 120 12.34 4.99 -4.49
N GLU A 121 11.33 5.09 -3.64
CA GLU A 121 10.06 5.71 -4.01
C GLU A 121 10.09 7.23 -4.03
N ILE A 122 10.88 7.86 -3.16
CA ILE A 122 11.14 9.31 -3.24
C ILE A 122 11.76 9.66 -4.60
N GLY A 123 12.71 8.84 -5.10
CA GLY A 123 13.31 9.04 -6.42
C GLY A 123 12.35 8.86 -7.59
N ARG A 124 11.16 8.27 -7.38
CA ARG A 124 10.14 8.01 -8.41
C ARG A 124 8.95 8.97 -8.32
N ALA A 125 8.73 9.58 -7.16
CA ALA A 125 7.62 10.50 -6.90
C ALA A 125 7.86 11.94 -7.40
N SER A 126 9.09 12.24 -7.87
CA SER A 126 9.51 13.53 -8.44
C SER A 126 9.10 13.73 -9.90
#